data_AF-A0A124SGH9-F1
#
_entry.id   AF-A0A124SGH9-F1
#
_cell.length_a   1.000
_cell.length_b   1.000
_cell.length_c   1.000
_cell.angle_alpha   90.00
_cell.angle_beta   90.00
_cell.angle_gamma   90.00
#
_symmetry.space_group_name_H-M   'P 1'
#
loop_
_entity.id
_entity.type
_entity.pdbx_description
1 polymer ?
#
loop_
_entity_poly.entity_id
_entity_poly.type
_entity_poly.pdbx_seq_one_letter_code
_entity_poly.pdbx_strand_id
1 'polypeptide(L)'
;MVSFFPWLPLLLSLAAAAHNHKPPFPNTFNVLSYGALPIPVTDNSKAFLRAWKDACECEGGGRVWIPRGTYLLGSVVFIGPCKGPVEFVIKGSLVASSDRSKLFVDHWIGFLYVDRLVVRGGGHLLGQGGAAWRYNDCATNPRCRPLPVTMRFDFVTNSKISRIRSIDSKNAHFNLFACQNVNMSRIQIDAPAWSPNTDGIRIGASSNITIENSIISTGDDCVSMIAGSEDIMISGVHCGPGHGFSIGSLGGSDNEEHVSRIIIRNSTLRETQNGLRIKTWAPSPPSLASDITFEDIVMENVNNPIFIDQQYCPQPPCNEKAQSNVQIRNVTFQKVHGTSSSKVAVKIQCSKHVPCEDVKLVNINLEYRGSEGPAASSCFNVKGKSYGLQLPSGCL
;
A
#
# COMPACT_ATOMS: atom_id res chain seq x y z
N MET A 1 -58.17 -74.49 -9.44
CA MET A 1 -57.72 -73.36 -10.28
C MET A 1 -57.56 -72.16 -9.38
N VAL A 2 -56.34 -71.91 -8.92
CA VAL A 2 -56.01 -70.81 -8.01
C VAL A 2 -55.41 -69.71 -8.88
N SER A 3 -56.16 -68.63 -9.08
CA SER A 3 -55.75 -67.51 -9.94
C SER A 3 -54.86 -66.54 -9.13
N PHE A 4 -53.59 -66.48 -9.53
CA PHE A 4 -52.63 -65.44 -9.14
C PHE A 4 -52.94 -64.16 -9.92
N PHE A 5 -53.21 -63.05 -9.20
CA PHE A 5 -53.13 -61.70 -9.75
C PHE A 5 -51.92 -60.99 -9.09
N PRO A 6 -50.91 -60.55 -9.85
CA PRO A 6 -49.74 -59.88 -9.30
C PRO A 6 -50.05 -58.40 -9.02
N TRP A 7 -49.50 -57.92 -7.90
CA TRP A 7 -49.52 -56.53 -7.48
C TRP A 7 -48.64 -55.68 -8.41
N LEU A 8 -49.20 -54.59 -8.95
CA LEU A 8 -48.46 -53.56 -9.68
C LEU A 8 -47.83 -52.57 -8.67
N PRO A 9 -46.52 -52.35 -8.64
CA PRO A 9 -45.94 -51.29 -7.82
C PRO A 9 -46.12 -49.94 -8.53
N LEU A 10 -46.75 -49.00 -7.82
CA LEU A 10 -46.90 -47.61 -8.23
C LEU A 10 -45.52 -46.93 -8.18
N LEU A 11 -44.86 -46.78 -9.33
CA LEU A 11 -43.66 -45.97 -9.47
C LEU A 11 -44.04 -44.48 -9.33
N LEU A 12 -43.91 -43.91 -8.13
CA LEU A 12 -43.89 -42.46 -7.95
C LEU A 12 -42.62 -41.89 -8.62
N SER A 13 -42.79 -41.28 -9.78
CA SER A 13 -41.78 -40.43 -10.39
C SER A 13 -41.61 -39.16 -9.54
N LEU A 14 -40.60 -39.14 -8.67
CA LEU A 14 -40.07 -37.91 -8.09
C LEU A 14 -39.43 -37.10 -9.22
N ALA A 15 -40.22 -36.25 -9.87
CA ALA A 15 -39.69 -35.17 -10.68
C ALA A 15 -38.98 -34.20 -9.74
N ALA A 16 -37.66 -34.37 -9.59
CA ALA A 16 -36.82 -33.37 -8.96
C ALA A 16 -36.95 -32.09 -9.77
N ALA A 17 -37.69 -31.11 -9.24
CA ALA A 17 -37.67 -29.76 -9.76
C ALA A 17 -36.21 -29.28 -9.66
N ALA A 18 -35.51 -29.27 -10.80
CA ALA A 18 -34.22 -28.66 -10.92
C ALA A 18 -34.38 -27.19 -10.54
N HIS A 19 -34.05 -26.85 -9.29
CA HIS A 19 -33.78 -25.49 -8.91
C HIS A 19 -32.61 -25.05 -9.80
N ASN A 20 -32.94 -24.25 -10.81
CA ASN A 20 -31.99 -23.42 -11.53
C ASN A 20 -31.35 -22.47 -10.50
N HIS A 21 -30.37 -22.97 -9.75
CA HIS A 21 -29.37 -22.14 -9.14
C HIS A 21 -28.64 -21.46 -10.30
N LYS A 22 -29.12 -20.28 -10.70
CA LYS A 22 -28.28 -19.34 -11.45
C LYS A 22 -26.96 -19.28 -10.69
N PRO A 23 -25.81 -19.61 -11.32
CA PRO A 23 -24.53 -19.46 -10.66
C PRO A 23 -24.48 -18.02 -10.13
N PRO A 24 -23.94 -17.78 -8.92
CA PRO A 24 -24.12 -16.51 -8.25
C PRO A 24 -23.53 -15.30 -9.00
N PHE A 25 -22.89 -15.51 -10.16
CA PHE A 25 -22.38 -14.49 -11.07
C PHE A 25 -22.50 -15.00 -12.52
N PRO A 26 -23.51 -14.59 -13.30
CA PRO A 26 -23.73 -15.12 -14.65
C PRO A 26 -22.59 -14.80 -15.63
N ASN A 27 -21.82 -13.72 -15.38
CA ASN A 27 -20.76 -13.24 -16.26
C ASN A 27 -19.37 -13.50 -15.66
N THR A 28 -18.97 -14.78 -15.60
CA THR A 28 -17.64 -15.18 -15.10
C THR A 28 -16.70 -15.57 -16.24
N PHE A 29 -15.58 -14.85 -16.33
CA PHE A 29 -14.52 -14.97 -17.33
C PHE A 29 -13.32 -15.67 -16.69
N ASN A 30 -13.31 -17.00 -16.75
CA ASN A 30 -12.25 -17.82 -16.19
C ASN A 30 -11.02 -17.79 -17.10
N VAL A 31 -9.86 -17.35 -16.59
CA VAL A 31 -8.63 -17.23 -17.39
C VAL A 31 -8.20 -18.54 -18.07
N LEU A 32 -8.57 -19.70 -17.53
CA LEU A 32 -8.33 -21.00 -18.17
C LEU A 32 -9.09 -21.16 -19.49
N SER A 33 -10.33 -20.65 -19.57
CA SER A 33 -11.13 -20.62 -20.80
C SER A 33 -10.52 -19.71 -21.87
N TYR A 34 -9.62 -18.81 -21.47
CA TYR A 34 -8.84 -17.94 -22.34
C TYR A 34 -7.43 -18.49 -22.63
N GLY A 35 -7.16 -19.75 -22.28
CA GLY A 35 -5.90 -20.43 -22.56
C GLY A 35 -4.79 -20.18 -21.55
N ALA A 36 -5.09 -19.67 -20.35
CA ALA A 36 -4.11 -19.63 -19.27
C ALA A 36 -3.75 -21.06 -18.84
N LEU A 37 -2.46 -21.30 -18.62
CA LEU A 37 -1.93 -22.55 -18.11
C LEU A 37 -1.39 -22.32 -16.69
N PRO A 38 -1.86 -23.07 -15.68
CA PRO A 38 -1.44 -22.95 -14.28
C PRO A 38 -0.08 -23.60 -14.02
N ILE A 39 0.89 -23.34 -14.89
CA ILE A 39 2.30 -23.77 -14.79
C ILE A 39 3.22 -22.53 -14.83
N PRO A 40 4.23 -22.44 -13.96
CA PRO A 40 5.09 -21.25 -13.83
C PRO A 40 6.17 -21.14 -14.93
N VAL A 41 5.83 -21.49 -16.17
CA VAL A 41 6.76 -21.54 -17.32
C VAL A 41 6.21 -20.74 -18.50
N THR A 42 4.91 -20.90 -18.77
CA THR A 42 4.23 -20.22 -19.87
C THR A 42 3.73 -18.86 -19.41
N ASP A 43 4.01 -17.81 -20.18
CA ASP A 43 3.46 -16.48 -19.92
C ASP A 43 1.95 -16.45 -20.20
N ASN A 44 1.17 -16.10 -19.17
CA ASN A 44 -0.30 -16.08 -19.20
C ASN A 44 -0.89 -14.72 -19.56
N SER A 45 -0.05 -13.70 -19.82
CA SER A 45 -0.50 -12.30 -19.99
C SER A 45 -1.61 -12.15 -21.04
N LYS A 46 -1.49 -12.83 -22.19
CA LYS A 46 -2.51 -12.79 -23.26
C LYS A 46 -3.86 -13.36 -22.84
N ALA A 47 -3.88 -14.42 -22.03
CA ALA A 47 -5.11 -15.01 -21.54
C ALA A 47 -5.81 -14.08 -20.54
N PHE A 48 -5.04 -13.47 -19.65
CA PHE A 48 -5.53 -12.52 -18.65
C PHE A 48 -6.10 -11.25 -19.31
N LEU A 49 -5.40 -10.68 -20.29
CA LEU A 49 -5.87 -9.49 -21.01
C LEU A 49 -7.17 -9.75 -21.79
N ARG A 50 -7.32 -10.93 -22.41
CA ARG A 50 -8.57 -11.30 -23.09
C ARG A 50 -9.73 -11.50 -22.12
N ALA A 51 -9.49 -12.22 -21.01
CA ALA A 51 -10.50 -12.41 -19.98
C ALA A 51 -10.96 -11.07 -19.37
N TRP A 52 -10.02 -10.15 -19.14
CA TRP A 52 -10.33 -8.80 -18.68
C TRP A 52 -11.17 -8.03 -19.69
N LYS A 53 -10.75 -8.02 -20.96
CA LYS A 53 -11.44 -7.28 -22.03
C LYS A 53 -12.91 -7.66 -22.07
N ASP A 54 -13.20 -8.96 -22.15
CA ASP A 54 -14.58 -9.45 -22.24
C ASP A 54 -15.37 -9.16 -20.96
N ALA A 55 -14.73 -9.22 -19.78
CA ALA A 55 -15.35 -8.84 -18.51
C ALA A 55 -15.70 -7.34 -18.43
N CYS A 56 -14.80 -6.49 -18.92
CA CYS A 56 -14.95 -5.04 -18.93
C CYS A 56 -16.00 -4.58 -19.96
N GLU A 57 -16.12 -5.29 -21.08
CA GLU A 57 -17.12 -5.05 -22.13
C GLU A 57 -18.50 -5.68 -21.82
N CYS A 58 -18.62 -6.38 -20.69
CA CYS A 58 -19.86 -7.05 -20.30
C CYS A 58 -20.88 -6.07 -19.70
N GLU A 59 -22.07 -6.00 -20.30
CA GLU A 59 -23.17 -5.19 -19.78
C GLU A 59 -23.56 -5.62 -18.36
N GLY A 60 -23.67 -4.67 -17.45
CA GLY A 60 -23.94 -4.94 -16.03
C GLY A 60 -22.73 -5.45 -15.22
N GLY A 61 -21.57 -5.60 -15.85
CA GLY A 61 -20.32 -5.97 -15.19
C GLY A 61 -19.94 -7.45 -15.34
N GLY A 62 -18.71 -7.76 -14.91
CA GLY A 62 -18.09 -9.06 -15.13
C GLY A 62 -17.13 -9.47 -14.02
N ARG A 63 -16.89 -10.77 -13.90
CA ARG A 63 -15.89 -11.33 -12.99
C ARG A 63 -14.77 -11.98 -13.79
N VAL A 64 -13.56 -11.49 -13.67
CA VAL A 64 -12.35 -12.24 -14.04
C VAL A 64 -12.03 -13.22 -12.91
N TRP A 65 -12.02 -14.52 -13.24
CA TRP A 65 -11.76 -15.59 -12.27
C TRP A 65 -10.43 -16.28 -12.55
N ILE A 66 -9.55 -16.25 -11.56
CA ILE A 66 -8.24 -16.90 -11.59
C ILE A 66 -8.25 -18.04 -10.59
N PRO A 67 -8.49 -19.29 -11.03
CA PRO A 67 -8.57 -20.43 -10.13
C PRO A 67 -7.21 -20.77 -9.51
N ARG A 68 -7.20 -21.67 -8.52
CA ARG A 68 -5.97 -22.18 -7.91
C ARG A 68 -5.02 -22.73 -8.97
N GLY A 69 -3.74 -22.47 -8.79
CA GLY A 69 -2.69 -22.74 -9.78
C GLY A 69 -1.60 -21.67 -9.69
N THR A 70 -0.49 -21.88 -10.39
CA THR A 70 0.61 -20.91 -10.43
C THR A 70 0.77 -20.39 -11.85
N TYR A 71 0.58 -19.08 -12.04
CA TYR A 71 0.56 -18.46 -13.36
C TYR A 71 1.72 -17.49 -13.47
N LEU A 72 2.66 -17.78 -14.37
CA LEU A 72 3.69 -16.82 -14.77
C LEU A 72 3.03 -15.68 -15.56
N LEU A 73 3.34 -14.44 -15.22
CA LEU A 73 2.86 -13.24 -15.89
C LEU A 73 4.02 -12.29 -16.21
N GLY A 74 4.07 -11.85 -17.46
CA GLY A 74 4.70 -10.57 -17.83
C GLY A 74 3.82 -9.38 -17.41
N SER A 75 4.17 -8.19 -17.88
CA SER A 75 3.35 -7.00 -17.61
C SER A 75 1.97 -7.09 -18.29
N VAL A 76 0.92 -6.91 -17.49
CA VAL A 76 -0.47 -6.75 -17.95
C VAL A 76 -1.04 -5.43 -17.45
N VAL A 77 -1.76 -4.73 -18.34
CA VAL A 77 -2.48 -3.50 -18.00
C VAL A 77 -3.96 -3.70 -18.35
N PHE A 78 -4.80 -3.64 -17.33
CA PHE A 78 -6.24 -3.81 -17.39
C PHE A 78 -6.90 -2.43 -17.50
N ILE A 79 -7.28 -2.08 -18.73
CA ILE A 79 -7.74 -0.73 -19.09
C ILE A 79 -9.27 -0.68 -19.12
N GLY A 80 -9.84 0.40 -18.56
CA GLY A 80 -11.24 0.80 -18.71
C GLY A 80 -11.43 1.95 -19.71
N PRO A 81 -12.59 2.65 -19.72
CA PRO A 81 -13.74 2.44 -18.83
C PRO A 81 -14.47 1.13 -19.13
N CYS A 82 -15.00 0.49 -18.08
CA CYS A 82 -15.82 -0.72 -18.21
C CYS A 82 -17.31 -0.38 -18.22
N LYS A 83 -18.11 -1.22 -18.89
CA LYS A 83 -19.57 -1.07 -18.99
C LYS A 83 -20.32 -1.36 -17.68
N GLY A 84 -19.62 -1.91 -16.70
CA GLY A 84 -20.13 -2.13 -15.35
C GLY A 84 -19.01 -2.44 -14.36
N PRO A 85 -19.35 -2.74 -13.10
CA PRO A 85 -18.38 -3.14 -12.08
C PRO A 85 -17.63 -4.40 -12.52
N VAL A 86 -16.31 -4.42 -12.29
CA VAL A 86 -15.48 -5.60 -12.59
C VAL A 86 -14.88 -6.17 -11.32
N GLU A 87 -15.02 -7.48 -11.16
CA GLU A 87 -14.41 -8.21 -10.06
C GLU A 87 -13.21 -9.01 -10.57
N PHE A 88 -12.03 -8.77 -10.01
CA PHE A 88 -10.81 -9.50 -10.30
C PHE A 88 -10.48 -10.45 -9.15
N VAL A 89 -10.84 -11.73 -9.31
CA VAL A 89 -10.76 -12.72 -8.23
C VAL A 89 -9.56 -13.65 -8.39
N ILE A 90 -8.58 -13.49 -7.49
CA ILE A 90 -7.32 -14.22 -7.46
C ILE A 90 -7.41 -15.33 -6.41
N LYS A 91 -7.57 -16.59 -6.84
CA LYS A 91 -7.45 -17.79 -5.97
C LYS A 91 -6.10 -18.49 -6.10
N GLY A 92 -5.42 -18.31 -7.22
CA GLY A 92 -4.09 -18.86 -7.48
C GLY A 92 -2.95 -17.98 -6.99
N SER A 93 -1.75 -18.33 -7.44
CA SER A 93 -0.52 -17.56 -7.28
C SER A 93 -0.13 -16.96 -8.63
N LEU A 94 0.02 -15.65 -8.68
CA LEU A 94 0.55 -14.93 -9.83
C LEU A 94 2.04 -14.71 -9.61
N VAL A 95 2.88 -15.08 -10.57
CA VAL A 95 4.34 -14.99 -10.47
C VAL A 95 4.83 -13.99 -11.49
N ALA A 96 5.48 -12.92 -11.01
CA ALA A 96 6.13 -11.96 -11.90
C ALA A 96 7.25 -12.64 -12.68
N SER A 97 7.38 -12.34 -13.96
CA SER A 97 8.54 -12.75 -14.76
C SER A 97 9.87 -12.30 -14.12
N SER A 98 10.88 -13.16 -14.15
CA SER A 98 12.28 -12.79 -13.86
C SER A 98 13.01 -12.24 -15.09
N ASP A 99 12.47 -12.52 -16.29
CA ASP A 99 12.95 -11.95 -17.55
C ASP A 99 12.50 -10.50 -17.67
N ARG A 100 13.47 -9.58 -17.58
CA ARG A 100 13.26 -8.12 -17.66
C ARG A 100 12.68 -7.68 -19.00
N SER A 101 12.89 -8.42 -20.08
CA SER A 101 12.30 -8.07 -21.39
C SER A 101 10.78 -8.18 -21.40
N LYS A 102 10.21 -8.98 -20.48
CA LYS A 102 8.76 -9.14 -20.29
C LYS A 102 8.15 -8.11 -19.34
N LEU A 103 8.97 -7.25 -18.73
CA LEU A 103 8.58 -6.20 -17.80
C LEU A 103 8.87 -4.84 -18.44
N PHE A 104 8.01 -4.45 -19.39
CA PHE A 104 8.22 -3.31 -20.29
C PHE A 104 7.60 -2.00 -19.78
N VAL A 105 6.87 -2.03 -18.67
CA VAL A 105 6.38 -0.86 -17.93
C VAL A 105 6.87 -0.93 -16.49
N ASP A 106 6.64 0.13 -15.71
CA ASP A 106 7.08 0.26 -14.31
C ASP A 106 6.24 -0.58 -13.31
N HIS A 107 5.48 -1.55 -13.79
CA HIS A 107 4.68 -2.49 -13.02
C HIS A 107 4.43 -3.78 -13.80
N TRP A 108 3.97 -4.84 -13.14
CA TRP A 108 3.56 -6.07 -13.85
C TRP A 108 2.06 -6.36 -13.81
N ILE A 109 1.31 -5.78 -12.87
CA ILE A 109 -0.16 -5.79 -12.89
C ILE A 109 -0.67 -4.35 -12.74
N GLY A 110 -1.29 -3.81 -13.78
CA GLY A 110 -1.83 -2.45 -13.78
C GLY A 110 -3.34 -2.43 -13.97
N PHE A 111 -4.02 -1.50 -13.30
CA PHE A 111 -5.42 -1.14 -13.57
C PHE A 111 -5.48 0.35 -13.89
N LEU A 112 -6.07 0.71 -15.02
CA LEU A 112 -6.04 2.06 -15.56
C LEU A 112 -7.44 2.52 -15.99
N TYR A 113 -7.90 3.67 -15.48
CA TYR A 113 -9.21 4.27 -15.77
C TYR A 113 -10.41 3.35 -15.47
N VAL A 114 -10.38 2.69 -14.30
CA VAL A 114 -11.42 1.73 -13.90
C VAL A 114 -12.28 2.30 -12.78
N ASP A 115 -13.59 2.30 -12.97
CA ASP A 115 -14.59 2.59 -11.93
C ASP A 115 -15.18 1.29 -11.37
N ARG A 116 -15.46 1.26 -10.06
CA ARG A 116 -16.09 0.13 -9.35
C ARG A 116 -15.35 -1.20 -9.52
N LEU A 117 -14.02 -1.18 -9.42
CA LEU A 117 -13.17 -2.37 -9.39
C LEU A 117 -13.21 -3.06 -8.03
N VAL A 118 -13.30 -4.39 -8.02
CA VAL A 118 -13.10 -5.21 -6.82
C VAL A 118 -11.98 -6.22 -7.05
N VAL A 119 -10.82 -6.03 -6.42
CA VAL A 119 -9.72 -7.01 -6.42
C VAL A 119 -9.75 -7.79 -5.12
N ARG A 120 -9.88 -9.12 -5.18
CA ARG A 120 -9.88 -9.98 -3.99
C ARG A 120 -9.51 -11.42 -4.28
N GLY A 121 -9.50 -12.25 -3.25
CA GLY A 121 -9.64 -13.71 -3.43
C GLY A 121 -8.80 -14.57 -2.50
N GLY A 122 -7.82 -13.98 -1.82
CA GLY A 122 -6.88 -14.70 -0.93
C GLY A 122 -5.69 -15.31 -1.67
N GLY A 123 -5.52 -15.02 -2.96
CA GLY A 123 -4.37 -15.46 -3.75
C GLY A 123 -3.08 -14.70 -3.45
N HIS A 124 -2.00 -15.17 -4.06
CA HIS A 124 -0.64 -14.66 -3.85
C HIS A 124 -0.13 -13.91 -5.07
N LEU A 125 0.62 -12.83 -4.83
CA LEU A 125 1.40 -12.10 -5.82
C LEU A 125 2.87 -12.33 -5.47
N LEU A 126 3.56 -13.13 -6.27
CA LEU A 126 4.96 -13.51 -6.07
C LEU A 126 5.81 -12.62 -6.96
N GLY A 127 6.31 -11.52 -6.39
CA GLY A 127 7.02 -10.47 -7.12
C GLY A 127 8.41 -10.86 -7.59
N GLN A 128 9.03 -11.90 -7.03
CA GLN A 128 10.39 -12.35 -7.33
C GLN A 128 11.44 -11.22 -7.25
N GLY A 129 11.41 -10.45 -6.16
CA GLY A 129 12.24 -9.27 -5.94
C GLY A 129 13.73 -9.58 -5.84
N GLY A 130 14.11 -10.70 -5.22
CA GLY A 130 15.52 -11.12 -5.07
C GLY A 130 16.30 -11.21 -6.39
N ALA A 131 15.64 -11.53 -7.50
CA ALA A 131 16.26 -11.57 -8.82
C ALA A 131 16.51 -10.17 -9.42
N ALA A 132 15.82 -9.14 -8.91
CA ALA A 132 15.80 -7.79 -9.47
C ALA A 132 16.54 -6.75 -8.61
N TRP A 133 16.56 -6.89 -7.28
CA TRP A 133 17.07 -5.84 -6.36
C TRP A 133 18.50 -5.41 -6.62
N ARG A 134 19.37 -6.29 -7.12
CA ARG A 134 20.75 -5.95 -7.52
C ARG A 134 20.85 -4.92 -8.65
N TYR A 135 19.73 -4.65 -9.34
CA TYR A 135 19.63 -3.66 -10.41
C TYR A 135 18.93 -2.38 -9.96
N ASN A 136 18.69 -2.20 -8.66
CA ASN A 136 18.13 -0.97 -8.13
C ASN A 136 19.23 0.08 -7.93
N ASP A 137 19.71 0.65 -9.03
CA ASP A 137 20.85 1.59 -9.07
C ASP A 137 20.46 2.98 -9.60
N CYS A 138 19.16 3.29 -9.67
CA CYS A 138 18.64 4.54 -10.24
C CYS A 138 19.10 5.81 -9.50
N ALA A 139 19.63 5.68 -8.28
CA ALA A 139 20.22 6.79 -7.56
C ALA A 139 21.59 7.23 -8.12
N THR A 140 22.33 6.34 -8.78
CA THR A 140 23.71 6.60 -9.24
C THR A 140 23.93 6.30 -10.72
N ASN A 141 23.02 5.54 -11.35
CA ASN A 141 23.11 5.14 -12.74
C ASN A 141 22.08 5.91 -13.59
N PRO A 142 22.52 6.83 -14.48
CA PRO A 142 21.61 7.60 -15.34
C PRO A 142 20.92 6.75 -16.41
N ARG A 143 21.38 5.52 -16.67
CA ARG A 143 20.75 4.55 -17.58
C ARG A 143 19.92 3.51 -16.84
N CYS A 144 19.70 3.69 -15.54
CA CYS A 144 18.87 2.77 -14.77
C CYS A 144 17.47 2.67 -15.36
N ARG A 145 16.88 1.48 -15.22
CA ARG A 145 15.46 1.26 -15.47
C ARG A 145 14.80 0.96 -14.13
N PRO A 146 13.80 1.75 -13.70
CA PRO A 146 13.06 1.48 -12.48
C PRO A 146 12.58 0.03 -12.43
N LEU A 147 12.68 -0.56 -11.24
CA LEU A 147 12.15 -1.90 -11.02
C LEU A 147 10.62 -1.85 -10.97
N PRO A 148 9.93 -2.87 -11.52
CA PRO A 148 8.48 -2.82 -11.64
C PRO A 148 7.80 -3.05 -10.29
N VAL A 149 6.79 -2.23 -10.03
CA VAL A 149 5.85 -2.35 -8.92
C VAL A 149 4.96 -3.57 -9.09
N THR A 150 4.49 -4.16 -7.98
CA THR A 150 3.67 -5.36 -8.08
C THR A 150 2.27 -5.11 -8.64
N MET A 151 1.52 -4.20 -8.01
CA MET A 151 0.21 -3.77 -8.50
C MET A 151 0.14 -2.24 -8.56
N ARG A 152 -0.31 -1.71 -9.68
CA ARG A 152 -0.48 -0.27 -9.90
C ARG A 152 -1.94 0.04 -10.23
N PHE A 153 -2.48 1.07 -9.60
CA PHE A 153 -3.81 1.61 -9.82
C PHE A 153 -3.67 3.06 -10.24
N ASP A 154 -4.02 3.36 -11.48
CA ASP A 154 -3.97 4.70 -12.05
C ASP A 154 -5.40 5.12 -12.43
N PHE A 155 -5.86 6.26 -11.90
CA PHE A 155 -7.21 6.79 -12.20
C PHE A 155 -8.33 5.80 -11.87
N VAL A 156 -8.16 5.04 -10.78
CA VAL A 156 -9.15 4.06 -10.31
C VAL A 156 -10.08 4.71 -9.30
N THR A 157 -11.38 4.49 -9.47
CA THR A 157 -12.41 5.14 -8.64
C THR A 157 -13.41 4.15 -8.03
N ASN A 158 -13.98 4.48 -6.88
CA ASN A 158 -15.06 3.73 -6.21
C ASN A 158 -14.76 2.24 -6.00
N SER A 159 -13.54 1.92 -5.61
CA SER A 159 -12.97 0.57 -5.74
C SER A 159 -12.58 -0.06 -4.41
N LYS A 160 -12.48 -1.40 -4.40
CA LYS A 160 -12.13 -2.19 -3.21
C LYS A 160 -11.03 -3.20 -3.53
N ILE A 161 -9.94 -3.17 -2.78
CA ILE A 161 -8.84 -4.13 -2.86
C ILE A 161 -8.76 -4.84 -1.52
N SER A 162 -8.92 -6.16 -1.47
CA SER A 162 -8.90 -6.83 -0.17
C SER A 162 -8.48 -8.29 -0.21
N ARG A 163 -7.93 -8.78 0.90
CA ARG A 163 -7.55 -10.20 1.05
C ARG A 163 -6.59 -10.62 -0.06
N ILE A 164 -5.47 -9.91 -0.19
CA ILE A 164 -4.40 -10.21 -1.13
C ILE A 164 -3.10 -10.32 -0.34
N ARG A 165 -2.26 -11.29 -0.71
CA ARG A 165 -0.91 -11.43 -0.18
C ARG A 165 0.12 -11.13 -1.26
N SER A 166 1.01 -10.18 -1.01
CA SER A 166 2.07 -9.77 -1.93
C SER A 166 3.44 -10.05 -1.31
N ILE A 167 4.30 -10.76 -2.01
CA ILE A 167 5.57 -11.29 -1.50
C ILE A 167 6.72 -10.87 -2.41
N ASP A 168 7.78 -10.32 -1.81
CA ASP A 168 9.03 -9.94 -2.46
C ASP A 168 8.80 -9.15 -3.75
N SER A 169 8.18 -7.97 -3.65
CA SER A 169 8.05 -7.10 -4.81
C SER A 169 9.44 -6.64 -5.31
N LYS A 170 9.58 -6.41 -6.61
CA LYS A 170 10.83 -5.90 -7.20
C LYS A 170 11.08 -4.43 -6.84
N ASN A 171 10.01 -3.70 -6.56
CA ASN A 171 9.97 -2.32 -6.05
C ASN A 171 8.78 -2.24 -5.08
N ALA A 172 8.02 -1.14 -5.04
CA ALA A 172 6.81 -1.04 -4.24
C ALA A 172 5.83 -2.20 -4.50
N HIS A 173 5.05 -2.60 -3.49
CA HIS A 173 4.04 -3.65 -3.61
C HIS A 173 2.77 -3.11 -4.27
N PHE A 174 2.27 -1.96 -3.81
CA PHE A 174 1.07 -1.32 -4.35
C PHE A 174 1.31 0.18 -4.58
N ASN A 175 0.98 0.66 -5.78
CA ASN A 175 0.94 2.10 -6.10
C ASN A 175 -0.48 2.54 -6.44
N LEU A 176 -0.93 3.62 -5.81
CA LEU A 176 -2.14 4.34 -6.14
C LEU A 176 -1.76 5.73 -6.65
N PHE A 177 -2.22 6.07 -7.85
CA PHE A 177 -2.02 7.37 -8.46
C PHE A 177 -3.33 7.87 -9.05
N ALA A 178 -3.68 9.13 -8.80
CA ALA A 178 -4.92 9.73 -9.30
C ALA A 178 -6.19 8.93 -8.92
N CYS A 179 -6.16 8.23 -7.79
CA CYS A 179 -7.26 7.37 -7.35
C CYS A 179 -8.25 8.13 -6.46
N GLN A 180 -9.53 7.74 -6.51
CA GLN A 180 -10.57 8.37 -5.69
C GLN A 180 -11.50 7.33 -5.07
N ASN A 181 -11.80 7.45 -3.77
CA ASN A 181 -12.75 6.56 -3.08
C ASN A 181 -12.32 5.07 -3.20
N VAL A 182 -11.14 4.76 -2.67
CA VAL A 182 -10.57 3.40 -2.71
C VAL A 182 -10.39 2.86 -1.29
N ASN A 183 -10.97 1.69 -1.02
CA ASN A 183 -10.77 0.96 0.24
C ASN A 183 -9.85 -0.24 0.03
N MET A 184 -8.75 -0.28 0.78
CA MET A 184 -7.84 -1.41 0.88
C MET A 184 -7.95 -2.06 2.25
N SER A 185 -8.20 -3.37 2.33
CA SER A 185 -8.33 -4.05 3.63
C SER A 185 -7.84 -5.49 3.65
N ARG A 186 -7.27 -5.92 4.79
CA ARG A 186 -6.72 -7.28 4.96
C ARG A 186 -5.69 -7.60 3.88
N ILE A 187 -4.78 -6.67 3.65
CA ILE A 187 -3.62 -6.85 2.77
C ILE A 187 -2.48 -7.41 3.62
N GLN A 188 -1.77 -8.40 3.09
CA GLN A 188 -0.55 -8.91 3.68
C GLN A 188 0.61 -8.66 2.71
N ILE A 189 1.64 -7.98 3.18
CA ILE A 189 2.86 -7.67 2.42
C ILE A 189 4.04 -8.25 3.18
N ASP A 190 4.84 -9.06 2.48
CA ASP A 190 6.04 -9.68 3.03
C ASP A 190 7.23 -9.38 2.10
N ALA A 191 8.21 -8.60 2.57
CA ALA A 191 9.53 -8.45 1.97
C ALA A 191 10.60 -8.24 3.06
N PRO A 192 11.87 -8.64 2.83
CA PRO A 192 12.94 -8.48 3.81
C PRO A 192 13.24 -7.03 4.15
N ALA A 193 13.68 -6.76 5.40
CA ALA A 193 14.06 -5.44 5.88
C ALA A 193 15.15 -4.73 5.03
N TRP A 194 16.00 -5.50 4.35
CA TRP A 194 17.09 -5.00 3.52
C TRP A 194 16.70 -4.84 2.03
N SER A 195 15.48 -5.23 1.65
CA SER A 195 15.04 -5.14 0.25
C SER A 195 14.84 -3.67 -0.16
N PRO A 196 15.46 -3.20 -1.25
CA PRO A 196 15.52 -1.78 -1.52
C PRO A 196 14.24 -1.28 -2.20
N ASN A 197 13.68 -0.17 -1.69
CA ASN A 197 12.50 0.51 -2.23
C ASN A 197 11.29 -0.41 -2.44
N THR A 198 11.07 -1.33 -1.49
CA THR A 198 9.92 -2.23 -1.48
C THR A 198 8.75 -1.64 -0.69
N ASP A 199 8.46 -0.35 -0.89
CA ASP A 199 7.35 0.36 -0.23
C ASP A 199 6.07 -0.50 -0.23
N GLY A 200 5.35 -0.55 0.88
CA GLY A 200 4.15 -1.37 1.00
C GLY A 200 3.02 -0.81 0.13
N ILE A 201 2.49 0.34 0.52
CA ILE A 201 1.45 1.04 -0.24
C ILE A 201 1.87 2.50 -0.45
N ARG A 202 2.12 2.89 -1.69
CA ARG A 202 2.45 4.26 -2.07
C ARG A 202 1.25 4.95 -2.68
N ILE A 203 0.89 6.11 -2.15
CA ILE A 203 -0.29 6.89 -2.53
C ILE A 203 0.17 8.26 -2.99
N GLY A 204 -0.18 8.65 -4.23
CA GLY A 204 0.07 9.98 -4.76
C GLY A 204 -1.13 10.52 -5.54
N ALA A 205 -1.30 11.84 -5.55
CA ALA A 205 -2.38 12.51 -6.27
C ALA A 205 -3.77 11.87 -6.06
N SER A 206 -4.07 11.35 -4.86
CA SER A 206 -5.26 10.51 -4.63
C SER A 206 -6.07 11.02 -3.44
N SER A 207 -7.39 10.85 -3.50
CA SER A 207 -8.32 11.32 -2.47
C SER A 207 -9.29 10.26 -1.97
N ASN A 208 -9.74 10.39 -0.71
CA ASN A 208 -10.66 9.45 -0.07
C ASN A 208 -10.15 7.99 -0.11
N ILE A 209 -8.95 7.78 0.44
CA ILE A 209 -8.31 6.47 0.50
C ILE A 209 -8.41 5.91 1.91
N THR A 210 -8.84 4.66 2.05
CA THR A 210 -8.92 3.97 3.35
C THR A 210 -8.06 2.71 3.31
N ILE A 211 -7.15 2.54 4.28
CA ILE A 211 -6.34 1.33 4.46
C ILE A 211 -6.60 0.75 5.85
N GLU A 212 -7.08 -0.49 5.90
CA GLU A 212 -7.52 -1.11 7.17
C GLU A 212 -6.98 -2.51 7.39
N ASN A 213 -6.72 -2.86 8.65
CA ASN A 213 -6.55 -4.23 9.12
C ASN A 213 -5.52 -5.03 8.29
N SER A 214 -4.35 -4.45 8.06
CA SER A 214 -3.32 -5.00 7.16
C SER A 214 -2.01 -5.25 7.89
N ILE A 215 -1.20 -6.17 7.38
CA ILE A 215 0.11 -6.51 7.92
C ILE A 215 1.14 -6.25 6.83
N ILE A 216 2.12 -5.40 7.10
CA ILE A 216 3.05 -4.90 6.10
C ILE A 216 4.47 -4.99 6.65
N SER A 217 5.27 -5.88 6.04
CA SER A 217 6.71 -6.04 6.28
C SER A 217 7.44 -5.73 4.98
N THR A 218 8.36 -4.77 5.00
CA THR A 218 9.08 -4.29 3.81
C THR A 218 10.52 -3.90 4.16
N GLY A 219 11.28 -3.45 3.16
CA GLY A 219 12.56 -2.78 3.38
C GLY A 219 12.51 -1.26 3.16
N ASP A 220 11.33 -0.68 2.97
CA ASP A 220 11.13 0.76 2.83
C ASP A 220 9.82 1.22 3.51
N ASP A 221 9.19 2.29 3.05
CA ASP A 221 7.99 2.85 3.67
C ASP A 221 6.84 1.84 3.72
N CYS A 222 6.18 1.77 4.87
CA CYS A 222 5.04 0.90 5.09
C CYS A 222 3.83 1.35 4.27
N VAL A 223 3.49 2.62 4.47
CA VAL A 223 2.58 3.39 3.63
C VAL A 223 3.22 4.76 3.45
N SER A 224 3.36 5.19 2.20
CA SER A 224 3.88 6.51 1.84
C SER A 224 2.80 7.35 1.18
N MET A 225 2.61 8.58 1.65
CA MET A 225 1.69 9.57 1.09
C MET A 225 2.51 10.72 0.51
N ILE A 226 2.51 10.86 -0.81
CA ILE A 226 3.27 11.89 -1.55
C ILE A 226 2.35 13.00 -2.07
N ALA A 227 2.92 14.00 -2.74
CA ALA A 227 2.23 15.10 -3.43
C ALA A 227 0.81 14.80 -3.93
N GLY A 228 -0.13 15.70 -3.66
CA GLY A 228 -1.53 15.63 -4.10
C GLY A 228 -2.39 14.59 -3.37
N SER A 229 -1.90 14.04 -2.25
CA SER A 229 -2.65 13.07 -1.45
C SER A 229 -3.51 13.74 -0.39
N GLU A 230 -4.81 13.47 -0.38
CA GLU A 230 -5.73 14.06 0.59
C GLU A 230 -6.81 13.09 1.08
N ASP A 231 -7.40 13.36 2.26
CA ASP A 231 -8.49 12.56 2.82
C ASP A 231 -8.13 11.06 2.93
N ILE A 232 -7.05 10.76 3.65
CA ILE A 232 -6.53 9.40 3.81
C ILE A 232 -6.71 8.93 5.24
N MET A 233 -7.33 7.77 5.41
CA MET A 233 -7.47 7.08 6.70
C MET A 233 -6.73 5.75 6.71
N ILE A 234 -5.85 5.57 7.68
CA ILE A 234 -5.11 4.32 7.92
C ILE A 234 -5.43 3.83 9.32
N SER A 235 -5.91 2.60 9.48
CA SER A 235 -6.29 2.07 10.79
C SER A 235 -6.04 0.57 10.94
N GLY A 236 -5.59 0.13 12.12
CA GLY A 236 -5.40 -1.30 12.38
C GLY A 236 -4.26 -1.93 11.58
N VAL A 237 -3.24 -1.15 11.20
CA VAL A 237 -2.11 -1.64 10.40
C VAL A 237 -0.97 -2.04 11.32
N HIS A 238 -0.45 -3.25 11.12
CA HIS A 238 0.77 -3.74 11.75
C HIS A 238 1.90 -3.59 10.75
N CYS A 239 2.86 -2.74 11.10
CA CYS A 239 3.95 -2.36 10.25
C CYS A 239 5.26 -2.87 10.84
N GLY A 240 6.09 -3.57 10.06
CA GLY A 240 7.41 -3.95 10.54
C GLY A 240 7.93 -5.26 10.00
N PRO A 241 9.22 -5.34 9.61
CA PRO A 241 10.19 -4.24 9.49
C PRO A 241 9.86 -3.25 8.35
N GLY A 242 10.62 -2.16 8.24
CA GLY A 242 10.48 -1.13 7.18
C GLY A 242 10.83 0.29 7.67
N HIS A 243 10.37 1.32 6.95
CA HIS A 243 10.61 2.75 7.25
C HIS A 243 9.42 3.46 7.90
N GLY A 244 8.33 2.74 8.22
CA GLY A 244 7.16 3.26 8.94
C GLY A 244 6.14 3.97 8.07
N PHE A 245 5.27 4.76 8.69
CA PHE A 245 4.31 5.60 7.98
C PHE A 245 4.97 6.93 7.61
N SER A 246 5.01 7.24 6.32
CA SER A 246 5.73 8.42 5.81
C SER A 246 4.83 9.34 5.01
N ILE A 247 4.80 10.62 5.40
CA ILE A 247 4.36 11.70 4.52
C ILE A 247 5.59 12.25 3.81
N GLY A 248 5.58 12.19 2.47
CA GLY A 248 6.64 12.65 1.59
C GLY A 248 7.49 11.54 0.95
N SER A 249 8.64 11.87 0.37
CA SER A 249 9.27 13.20 0.42
C SER A 249 8.47 14.25 -0.35
N LEU A 250 8.30 15.43 0.26
CA LEU A 250 7.62 16.58 -0.34
C LEU A 250 8.61 17.69 -0.71
N GLY A 251 8.24 18.52 -1.67
CA GLY A 251 9.07 19.61 -2.18
C GLY A 251 10.15 19.13 -3.14
N GLY A 252 9.91 18.02 -3.85
CA GLY A 252 10.83 17.44 -4.82
C GLY A 252 10.71 18.06 -6.22
N SER A 253 9.62 18.76 -6.50
CA SER A 253 9.33 19.39 -7.78
C SER A 253 8.66 20.76 -7.60
N ASP A 254 8.77 21.62 -8.60
CA ASP A 254 8.02 22.88 -8.64
C ASP A 254 6.51 22.63 -8.71
N ASN A 255 5.72 23.53 -8.11
CA ASN A 255 4.26 23.47 -8.10
C ASN A 255 3.68 22.15 -7.57
N GLU A 256 4.37 21.53 -6.62
CA GLU A 256 3.92 20.27 -6.00
C GLU A 256 2.62 20.47 -5.22
N GLU A 257 1.59 19.70 -5.58
CA GLU A 257 0.31 19.70 -4.88
C GLU A 257 0.46 19.31 -3.40
N HIS A 258 -0.44 19.83 -2.58
CA HIS A 258 -0.38 19.69 -1.13
C HIS A 258 -0.72 18.27 -0.67
N VAL A 259 -0.31 17.93 0.55
CA VAL A 259 -0.77 16.74 1.26
C VAL A 259 -1.57 17.18 2.47
N SER A 260 -2.82 16.70 2.62
CA SER A 260 -3.63 17.13 3.75
C SER A 260 -4.68 16.13 4.23
N ARG A 261 -5.21 16.35 5.44
CA ARG A 261 -6.32 15.57 6.01
C ARG A 261 -6.01 14.07 6.07
N ILE A 262 -4.89 13.78 6.73
CA ILE A 262 -4.38 12.41 6.91
C ILE A 262 -4.61 11.98 8.35
N ILE A 263 -5.24 10.82 8.53
CA ILE A 263 -5.48 10.22 9.85
C ILE A 263 -4.88 8.82 9.86
N ILE A 264 -3.91 8.59 10.74
CA ILE A 264 -3.35 7.26 10.99
C ILE A 264 -3.63 6.90 12.43
N ARG A 265 -4.30 5.77 12.68
CA ARG A 265 -4.67 5.39 14.04
C ARG A 265 -4.65 3.91 14.36
N ASN A 266 -4.71 3.57 15.64
CA ASN A 266 -4.89 2.19 16.12
C ASN A 266 -3.93 1.21 15.45
N SER A 267 -2.64 1.55 15.37
CA SER A 267 -1.66 0.84 14.55
C SER A 267 -0.39 0.57 15.35
N THR A 268 0.32 -0.49 14.96
CA THR A 268 1.55 -0.93 15.64
C THR A 268 2.71 -0.87 14.66
N LEU A 269 3.81 -0.27 15.07
CA LEU A 269 5.07 -0.28 14.32
C LEU A 269 6.12 -1.06 15.11
N ARG A 270 6.71 -2.07 14.48
CA ARG A 270 7.70 -2.96 15.08
C ARG A 270 8.98 -2.99 14.27
N GLU A 271 10.11 -2.76 14.94
CA GLU A 271 11.45 -2.91 14.36
C GLU A 271 11.61 -2.12 13.04
N THR A 272 10.93 -0.98 12.94
CA THR A 272 11.03 -0.06 11.80
C THR A 272 12.09 1.01 12.05
N GLN A 273 12.68 1.52 10.97
CA GLN A 273 13.62 2.65 11.02
C GLN A 273 12.93 3.93 11.51
N ASN A 274 11.68 4.16 11.14
CA ASN A 274 10.90 5.31 11.60
C ASN A 274 9.50 4.84 12.00
N GLY A 275 8.86 5.60 12.87
CA GLY A 275 7.48 5.41 13.25
C GLY A 275 6.58 6.28 12.38
N LEU A 276 6.35 7.49 12.86
CA LEU A 276 5.47 8.50 12.26
C LEU A 276 6.35 9.59 11.67
N ARG A 277 6.53 9.55 10.34
CA ARG A 277 7.52 10.38 9.63
C ARG A 277 6.85 11.41 8.72
N ILE A 278 7.35 12.64 8.75
CA ILE A 278 7.12 13.65 7.71
C ILE A 278 8.48 14.08 7.17
N LYS A 279 8.73 13.93 5.87
CA LYS A 279 10.03 14.24 5.24
C LYS A 279 9.86 15.23 4.08
N THR A 280 10.65 16.29 4.06
CA THR A 280 10.62 17.30 2.99
C THR A 280 12.03 17.63 2.53
N TRP A 281 12.23 17.75 1.22
CA TRP A 281 13.52 18.06 0.60
C TRP A 281 14.10 19.40 1.09
N ALA A 282 15.42 19.46 1.17
CA ALA A 282 16.17 20.70 1.40
C ALA A 282 17.34 20.80 0.40
N PRO A 283 17.40 21.84 -0.46
CA PRO A 283 16.37 22.87 -0.63
C PRO A 283 15.11 22.30 -1.29
N SER A 284 13.98 23.01 -1.19
CA SER A 284 12.75 22.67 -1.89
C SER A 284 11.99 23.89 -2.39
N PRO A 285 11.18 23.76 -3.46
CA PRO A 285 10.10 24.69 -3.76
C PRO A 285 9.02 24.69 -2.65
N PRO A 286 8.18 25.73 -2.57
CA PRO A 286 7.08 25.76 -1.62
C PRO A 286 6.03 24.68 -1.90
N SER A 287 5.54 24.05 -0.83
CA SER A 287 4.32 23.23 -0.81
C SER A 287 3.77 23.19 0.62
N LEU A 288 2.75 22.36 0.88
CA LEU A 288 2.06 22.28 2.18
C LEU A 288 1.78 20.84 2.57
N ALA A 289 2.11 20.51 3.82
CA ALA A 289 1.59 19.36 4.54
C ALA A 289 0.74 19.85 5.73
N SER A 290 -0.56 19.55 5.75
CA SER A 290 -1.44 20.02 6.84
C SER A 290 -2.50 19.05 7.30
N ASP A 291 -3.02 19.27 8.51
CA ASP A 291 -4.16 18.54 9.04
C ASP A 291 -3.88 17.03 9.12
N ILE A 292 -2.78 16.70 9.79
CA ILE A 292 -2.27 15.34 9.93
C ILE A 292 -2.40 14.90 11.39
N THR A 293 -3.06 13.77 11.62
CA THR A 293 -3.23 13.19 12.95
C THR A 293 -2.69 11.77 12.98
N PHE A 294 -1.80 11.52 13.94
CA PHE A 294 -1.41 10.18 14.33
C PHE A 294 -1.94 9.91 15.73
N GLU A 295 -2.77 8.87 15.91
CA GLU A 295 -3.47 8.61 17.17
C GLU A 295 -3.42 7.14 17.57
N ASP A 296 -3.22 6.82 18.86
CA ASP A 296 -3.26 5.44 19.36
C ASP A 296 -2.27 4.53 18.61
N ILE A 297 -0.99 4.89 18.70
CA ILE A 297 0.09 4.19 18.01
C ILE A 297 0.98 3.47 19.02
N VAL A 298 1.19 2.17 18.78
CA VAL A 298 2.11 1.33 19.55
C VAL A 298 3.45 1.25 18.83
N MET A 299 4.53 1.52 19.54
CA MET A 299 5.91 1.44 19.06
C MET A 299 6.61 0.24 19.72
N GLU A 300 7.19 -0.64 18.91
CA GLU A 300 7.97 -1.78 19.37
C GLU A 300 9.38 -1.71 18.78
N ASN A 301 10.33 -1.21 19.57
CA ASN A 301 11.74 -1.13 19.18
C ASN A 301 12.00 -0.29 17.90
N VAL A 302 11.24 0.80 17.72
CA VAL A 302 11.31 1.68 16.53
C VAL A 302 12.47 2.67 16.65
N ASN A 303 13.25 2.88 15.60
CA ASN A 303 14.45 3.72 15.69
C ASN A 303 14.14 5.22 15.80
N ASN A 304 13.28 5.78 14.94
CA ASN A 304 12.80 7.16 15.05
C ASN A 304 11.27 7.18 15.22
N PRO A 305 10.72 6.96 16.43
CA PRO A 305 9.27 6.84 16.65
C PRO A 305 8.45 8.03 16.15
N ILE A 306 8.81 9.27 16.51
CA ILE A 306 8.19 10.49 15.99
C ILE A 306 9.27 11.30 15.29
N PHE A 307 9.12 11.53 13.98
CA PHE A 307 10.16 12.17 13.19
C PHE A 307 9.61 13.16 12.15
N ILE A 308 9.97 14.44 12.28
CA ILE A 308 9.82 15.43 11.21
C ILE A 308 11.23 15.80 10.72
N ASP A 309 11.47 15.63 9.42
CA ASP A 309 12.74 15.90 8.75
C ASP A 309 12.55 16.89 7.60
N GLN A 310 12.78 18.17 7.86
CA GLN A 310 12.84 19.21 6.83
C GLN A 310 14.25 19.46 6.29
N GLN A 311 15.16 18.50 6.47
CA GLN A 311 16.51 18.49 5.91
C GLN A 311 16.78 17.24 5.07
N TYR A 312 15.72 16.68 4.49
CA TYR A 312 15.80 15.43 3.77
C TYR A 312 16.68 15.56 2.52
N CYS A 313 17.76 14.77 2.50
CA CYS A 313 18.69 14.66 1.39
C CYS A 313 19.21 13.22 1.31
N PRO A 314 18.57 12.35 0.51
CA PRO A 314 18.94 10.95 0.39
C PRO A 314 20.15 10.72 -0.52
N GLN A 315 20.58 11.72 -1.29
CA GLN A 315 21.67 11.62 -2.27
C GLN A 315 22.73 12.70 -2.00
N PRO A 316 23.91 12.32 -1.47
CA PRO A 316 25.03 13.24 -1.33
C PRO A 316 25.51 13.82 -2.67
N PRO A 317 26.11 15.02 -2.69
CA PRO A 317 26.45 15.85 -1.53
C PRO A 317 25.24 16.63 -1.00
N CYS A 318 25.02 16.57 0.32
CA CYS A 318 23.94 17.28 0.99
C CYS A 318 24.44 18.63 1.53
N ASN A 319 23.68 19.69 1.30
CA ASN A 319 23.97 21.00 1.87
C ASN A 319 23.24 21.17 3.20
N GLU A 320 23.94 21.02 4.32
CA GLU A 320 23.38 21.17 5.67
C GLU A 320 22.81 22.57 5.96
N LYS A 321 23.18 23.58 5.16
CA LYS A 321 22.63 24.94 5.27
C LYS A 321 21.37 25.13 4.45
N ALA A 322 21.08 24.24 3.50
CA ALA A 322 19.86 24.32 2.72
C ALA A 322 18.64 24.25 3.64
N GLN A 323 17.52 24.82 3.21
CA GLN A 323 16.30 24.85 3.99
C GLN A 323 15.15 24.41 3.09
N SER A 324 14.25 23.60 3.64
CA SER A 324 12.98 23.31 3.00
C SER A 324 12.08 24.55 2.99
N ASN A 325 11.33 24.75 1.90
CA ASN A 325 10.27 25.76 1.83
C ASN A 325 8.85 25.13 1.95
N VAL A 326 8.76 23.84 2.24
CA VAL A 326 7.47 23.17 2.47
C VAL A 326 6.95 23.59 3.85
N GLN A 327 5.75 24.17 3.92
CA GLN A 327 5.10 24.45 5.19
C GLN A 327 4.53 23.15 5.78
N ILE A 328 4.82 22.88 7.04
CA ILE A 328 4.16 21.82 7.82
C ILE A 328 3.31 22.50 8.89
N ARG A 329 2.00 22.24 8.93
CA ARG A 329 1.13 22.84 9.96
C ARG A 329 -0.01 21.95 10.44
N ASN A 330 -0.50 22.18 11.65
CA ASN A 330 -1.60 21.43 12.25
C ASN A 330 -1.34 19.91 12.21
N VAL A 331 -0.27 19.49 12.91
CA VAL A 331 0.14 18.08 13.01
C VAL A 331 0.00 17.64 14.45
N THR A 332 -0.79 16.61 14.69
CA THR A 332 -1.04 16.07 16.03
C THR A 332 -0.48 14.66 16.14
N PHE A 333 0.39 14.44 17.12
CA PHE A 333 0.80 13.13 17.60
C PHE A 333 0.13 12.89 18.96
N GLN A 334 -0.73 11.89 19.04
CA GLN A 334 -1.56 11.66 20.23
C GLN A 334 -1.55 10.20 20.66
N LYS A 335 -1.39 9.94 21.96
CA LYS A 335 -1.42 8.58 22.53
C LYS A 335 -0.42 7.63 21.85
N VAL A 336 0.78 8.14 21.57
CA VAL A 336 1.89 7.36 21.01
C VAL A 336 2.68 6.76 22.17
N HIS A 337 2.77 5.44 22.22
CA HIS A 337 3.39 4.75 23.34
C HIS A 337 4.19 3.51 22.95
N GLY A 338 5.12 3.08 23.81
CA GLY A 338 5.90 1.86 23.62
C GLY A 338 7.41 2.13 23.70
N THR A 339 8.19 1.52 22.82
CA THR A 339 9.65 1.48 22.92
C THR A 339 10.38 2.00 21.69
N SER A 340 11.46 2.75 21.93
CA SER A 340 12.40 3.26 20.95
C SER A 340 13.72 2.47 20.98
N SER A 341 14.31 2.25 19.81
CA SER A 341 15.68 1.72 19.66
C SER A 341 16.74 2.81 19.51
N SER A 342 16.36 4.09 19.46
CA SER A 342 17.28 5.23 19.61
C SER A 342 16.94 6.06 20.84
N LYS A 343 17.95 6.72 21.41
CA LYS A 343 17.78 7.58 22.59
C LYS A 343 16.85 8.77 22.30
N VAL A 344 16.93 9.37 21.12
CA VAL A 344 16.08 10.51 20.72
C VAL A 344 14.79 9.96 20.08
N ALA A 345 13.79 9.70 20.91
CA ALA A 345 12.53 9.07 20.48
C ALA A 345 11.56 10.06 19.80
N VAL A 346 11.67 11.36 20.14
CA VAL A 346 10.92 12.45 19.51
C VAL A 346 11.90 13.40 18.84
N LYS A 347 11.87 13.48 17.52
CA LYS A 347 12.78 14.31 16.73
C LYS A 347 12.00 15.17 15.74
N ILE A 348 11.95 16.48 15.98
CA ILE A 348 11.22 17.43 15.12
C ILE A 348 12.22 18.46 14.59
N GLN A 349 12.65 18.28 13.35
CA GLN A 349 13.63 19.13 12.68
C GLN A 349 12.95 19.94 11.59
N CYS A 350 12.43 21.10 11.96
CA CYS A 350 11.75 21.99 11.01
C CYS A 350 12.71 23.03 10.42
N SER A 351 12.32 23.56 9.26
CA SER A 351 13.06 24.57 8.51
C SER A 351 13.14 25.89 9.29
N LYS A 352 14.29 26.57 9.23
CA LYS A 352 14.42 27.93 9.78
C LYS A 352 13.67 28.97 8.95
N HIS A 353 13.53 28.73 7.64
CA HIS A 353 12.84 29.65 6.74
C HIS A 353 11.32 29.54 6.90
N VAL A 354 10.81 28.33 7.11
CA VAL A 354 9.38 28.07 7.31
C VAL A 354 9.21 27.12 8.50
N PRO A 355 9.24 27.66 9.74
CA PRO A 355 9.03 26.88 10.95
C PRO A 355 7.72 26.07 10.89
N CYS A 356 7.70 24.89 11.49
CA CYS A 356 6.45 24.13 11.63
C CYS A 356 5.48 24.87 12.57
N GLU A 357 4.19 24.83 12.25
CA GLU A 357 3.15 25.55 13.01
C GLU A 357 2.07 24.62 13.56
N ASP A 358 1.59 24.91 14.77
CA ASP A 358 0.53 24.14 15.43
C ASP A 358 0.81 22.62 15.48
N VAL A 359 2.05 22.27 15.85
CA VAL A 359 2.40 20.88 16.14
C VAL A 359 1.97 20.55 17.58
N LYS A 360 1.33 19.40 17.79
CA LYS A 360 0.83 18.97 19.10
C LYS A 360 1.40 17.62 19.47
N LEU A 361 1.96 17.52 20.67
CA LEU A 361 2.37 16.27 21.30
C LEU A 361 1.46 16.01 22.50
N VAL A 362 0.62 14.97 22.44
CA VAL A 362 -0.43 14.73 23.43
C VAL A 362 -0.31 13.31 23.96
N ASN A 363 -0.08 13.13 25.26
CA ASN A 363 0.05 11.81 25.89
C ASN A 363 1.10 10.92 25.19
N ILE A 364 2.36 11.37 25.18
CA ILE A 364 3.50 10.62 24.62
C ILE A 364 4.14 9.79 25.74
N ASN A 365 4.33 8.49 25.49
CA ASN A 365 4.97 7.56 26.44
C ASN A 365 5.91 6.57 25.75
N LEU A 366 7.12 7.00 25.45
CA LEU A 366 8.15 6.26 24.73
C LEU A 366 9.35 6.01 25.64
N GLU A 367 9.67 4.74 25.82
CA GLU A 367 10.83 4.28 26.59
C GLU A 367 11.98 3.90 25.65
N TYR A 368 13.20 4.30 25.99
CA TYR A 368 14.37 3.88 25.23
C TYR A 368 14.91 2.56 25.80
N ARG A 369 15.22 1.58 24.93
CA ARG A 369 15.72 0.26 25.35
C ARG A 369 17.24 0.17 25.54
N GLY A 370 17.99 1.23 25.29
CA GLY A 370 19.45 1.24 25.47
C GLY A 370 19.90 1.56 26.89
N SER A 371 21.21 1.59 27.11
CA SER A 371 21.83 1.80 28.42
C SER A 371 22.18 3.26 28.71
N GLU A 372 22.02 4.15 27.73
CA GLU A 372 22.41 5.56 27.78
C GLU A 372 21.44 6.46 28.56
N GLY A 373 20.54 5.87 29.34
CA GLY A 373 19.52 6.55 30.14
C GLY A 373 18.13 6.56 29.48
N PRO A 374 17.17 7.36 30.00
CA PRO A 374 15.82 7.42 29.44
C PRO A 374 15.79 8.02 28.03
N ALA A 375 14.67 7.82 27.33
CA ALA A 375 14.40 8.47 26.06
C ALA A 375 14.49 10.01 26.18
N ALA A 376 14.76 10.67 25.08
CA ALA A 376 14.89 12.12 24.97
C ALA A 376 14.10 12.67 23.77
N SER A 377 13.82 13.98 23.82
CA SER A 377 13.18 14.73 22.74
C SER A 377 14.12 15.81 22.20
N SER A 378 14.06 16.09 20.91
CA SER A 378 14.81 17.16 20.24
C SER A 378 13.93 17.86 19.20
N CYS A 379 13.74 19.17 19.37
CA CYS A 379 12.90 20.00 18.51
C CYS A 379 13.67 21.24 18.02
N PHE A 380 13.50 21.60 16.76
CA PHE A 380 14.06 22.81 16.14
C PHE A 380 13.03 23.50 15.26
N ASN A 381 12.90 24.83 15.41
CA ASN A 381 12.04 25.69 14.60
C ASN A 381 10.59 25.20 14.50
N VAL A 382 10.02 24.81 15.62
CA VAL A 382 8.62 24.36 15.69
C VAL A 382 7.87 25.22 16.70
N LYS A 383 6.67 25.64 16.33
CA LYS A 383 5.71 26.28 17.23
C LYS A 383 4.60 25.27 17.52
N GLY A 384 4.40 24.95 18.78
CA GLY A 384 3.48 23.90 19.16
C GLY A 384 3.13 23.88 20.63
N LYS A 385 2.51 22.79 21.07
CA LYS A 385 2.20 22.54 22.48
C LYS A 385 2.38 21.07 22.82
N SER A 386 2.98 20.82 23.98
CA SER A 386 3.01 19.51 24.63
C SER A 386 2.12 19.51 25.87
N TYR A 387 1.23 18.52 26.02
CA TYR A 387 0.38 18.40 27.21
C TYR A 387 -0.06 16.96 27.48
N GLY A 388 -0.57 16.70 28.68
CA GLY A 388 -0.81 15.34 29.18
C GLY A 388 0.49 14.64 29.59
N LEU A 389 0.52 13.31 29.55
CA LEU A 389 1.75 12.55 29.83
C LEU A 389 2.82 12.85 28.77
N GLN A 390 4.05 13.14 29.19
CA GLN A 390 5.18 13.40 28.29
C GLN A 390 6.41 12.66 28.80
N LEU A 391 6.57 11.42 28.34
CA LEU A 391 7.77 10.61 28.50
C LEU A 391 8.22 10.21 27.09
N PRO A 392 9.37 10.66 26.57
CA PRO A 392 10.24 11.70 27.15
C PRO A 392 9.57 13.06 27.31
N SER A 393 10.18 13.96 28.10
CA SER A 393 9.71 15.35 28.24
C SER A 393 9.50 15.99 26.87
N GLY A 394 8.39 16.72 26.70
CA GLY A 394 8.09 17.43 25.45
C GLY A 394 9.14 18.50 25.12
N CYS A 395 9.28 18.81 23.83
CA CYS A 395 10.24 19.82 23.33
C CYS A 395 9.59 20.97 22.54
N LEU A 396 8.26 21.13 22.66
CA LEU A 396 7.46 22.15 21.97
C LEU A 396 7.20 23.39 22.81
#